data_AF-D2QFJ2-F1
#
_entry.id   AF-D2QFJ2-F1
#
_cell.length_a   1.000
_cell.length_b   1.000
_cell.length_c   1.000
_cell.angle_alpha   90.00
_cell.angle_beta   90.00
_cell.angle_gamma   90.00
#
_symmetry.space_group_name_H-M   'P 1'
#
loop_
_entity.id
_entity.type
_entity.pdbx_description
1 polymer ?
#
loop_
_entity_poly.entity_id
_entity_poly.type
_entity_poly.pdbx_seq_one_letter_code
_entity_poly.pdbx_strand_id
1 'polypeptide(L)'
;MGQQTSRRSIWWGGIALLALVGLATVRAQAQPVLTVSGQVTKPLTLQAADLKAMPHSDVSAKDKDGATHRYSGVSLFDLLKQAGTTLGGELRGKNLTKYVLVKAGDGYEVVFALPELDPEFASRVILLADSVDGKPLAPGIGPYRVIVPDEKKPARWIRDVKSIEVKAAN
;
A
#
# COMPACT_ATOMS: atom_id res chain seq x y z
N MET A 1 7.89 89.33 28.21
CA MET A 1 6.47 89.55 28.55
C MET A 1 5.65 89.17 27.34
N GLY A 2 4.80 88.15 27.42
CA GLY A 2 4.03 87.60 26.29
C GLY A 2 3.86 86.09 26.43
N GLN A 3 2.75 85.68 27.04
CA GLN A 3 2.39 84.28 27.26
C GLN A 3 1.66 83.68 26.03
N GLN A 4 1.73 82.34 25.99
CA GLN A 4 0.63 81.41 25.65
C GLN A 4 0.33 81.11 24.17
N THR A 5 0.57 79.85 23.81
CA THR A 5 -0.28 78.87 23.07
C THR A 5 0.62 77.64 22.82
N SER A 6 0.24 76.38 22.72
CA SER A 6 -0.97 75.59 22.98
C SER A 6 -0.51 74.12 22.99
N ARG A 7 -1.06 73.34 23.92
CA ARG A 7 -1.19 71.87 23.97
C ARG A 7 -0.79 71.08 22.71
N ARG A 8 -0.05 69.97 22.93
CA ARG A 8 -0.52 68.60 22.61
C ARG A 8 0.35 67.51 23.24
N SER A 9 -0.30 66.70 24.05
CA SER A 9 0.14 65.48 24.74
C SER A 9 0.26 64.30 23.77
N ILE A 10 1.35 63.52 23.83
CA ILE A 10 1.40 62.18 23.23
C ILE A 10 2.07 61.19 24.20
N TRP A 11 1.21 60.48 24.92
CA TRP A 11 1.21 59.05 25.26
C TRP A 11 2.54 58.28 25.46
N TRP A 12 2.69 57.73 26.67
CA TRP A 12 3.47 56.54 26.97
C TRP A 12 2.61 55.29 26.78
N GLY A 13 3.17 54.23 26.19
CA GLY A 13 2.61 52.88 26.14
C GLY A 13 2.40 52.37 24.70
N GLY A 14 2.91 51.23 24.26
CA GLY A 14 3.69 50.20 24.92
C GLY A 14 3.95 49.04 23.95
N ILE A 15 4.69 48.05 24.45
CA ILE A 15 4.69 46.64 24.05
C ILE A 15 5.37 46.30 22.71
N ALA A 16 6.57 45.73 22.86
CA ALA A 16 7.27 44.94 21.86
C ALA A 16 6.42 43.74 21.42
N LEU A 17 6.31 43.51 20.10
CA LEU A 17 5.78 42.26 19.57
C LEU A 17 6.89 41.51 18.82
N LEU A 18 7.35 40.44 19.44
CA LEU A 18 8.20 39.41 18.84
C LEU A 18 7.52 38.85 17.58
N ALA A 19 8.17 38.98 16.43
CA ALA A 19 7.79 38.23 15.25
C ALA A 19 8.27 36.78 15.41
N LEU A 20 7.31 35.88 15.65
CA LEU A 20 7.49 34.43 15.73
C LEU A 20 8.04 33.88 14.41
N VAL A 21 9.21 33.23 14.46
CA VAL A 21 9.68 32.34 13.39
C VAL A 21 8.88 31.05 13.47
N GLY A 22 7.94 30.86 12.55
CA GLY A 22 7.23 29.60 12.40
C GLY A 22 8.13 28.53 11.78
N LEU A 23 8.69 27.64 12.61
CA LEU A 23 9.26 26.39 12.13
C LEU A 23 8.12 25.49 11.63
N ALA A 24 7.90 25.50 10.32
CA ALA A 24 7.09 24.47 9.67
C ALA A 24 7.85 23.14 9.78
N THR A 25 7.48 22.30 10.74
CA THR A 25 7.96 20.92 10.79
C THR A 25 7.35 20.16 9.61
N VAL A 26 8.11 20.01 8.53
CA VAL A 26 7.79 19.04 7.48
C VAL A 26 7.88 17.66 8.13
N ARG A 27 6.72 17.06 8.44
CA ARG A 27 6.70 15.63 8.77
C ARG A 27 7.06 14.89 7.49
N ALA A 28 8.27 14.33 7.44
CA ALA A 28 8.61 13.33 6.44
C ALA A 28 7.64 12.15 6.64
N GLN A 29 6.61 12.06 5.79
CA GLN A 29 5.76 10.88 5.75
C GLN A 29 6.66 9.73 5.28
N ALA A 30 6.89 8.74 6.15
CA ALA A 30 7.56 7.51 5.75
C ALA A 30 6.81 6.95 4.54
N GLN A 31 7.51 6.75 3.42
CA GLN A 31 6.88 6.20 2.23
C GLN A 31 6.36 4.80 2.55
N PRO A 32 5.19 4.41 2.03
CA PRO A 32 4.69 3.07 2.27
C PRO A 32 5.67 2.05 1.66
N VAL A 33 6.00 1.04 2.46
CA VAL A 33 6.90 -0.05 2.10
C VAL A 33 6.14 -1.37 2.11
N LEU A 34 6.36 -2.18 1.08
CA LEU A 34 5.93 -3.57 0.99
C LEU A 34 7.15 -4.49 1.05
N THR A 35 7.09 -5.55 1.85
CA THR A 35 8.16 -6.56 1.89
C THR A 35 7.70 -7.89 1.28
N VAL A 36 8.55 -8.52 0.47
CA VAL A 36 8.38 -9.91 0.00
C VAL A 36 9.50 -10.77 0.57
N SER A 37 9.16 -11.83 1.30
CA SER A 37 10.14 -12.61 2.08
C SER A 37 9.75 -14.09 2.22
N GLY A 38 10.45 -14.83 3.09
CA GLY A 38 10.23 -16.26 3.33
C GLY A 38 11.09 -17.15 2.44
N GLN A 39 10.51 -18.22 1.91
CA GLN A 39 11.18 -19.16 1.00
C GLN A 39 11.33 -18.59 -0.42
N VAL A 40 12.08 -17.49 -0.52
CA VAL A 40 12.40 -16.77 -1.75
C VAL A 40 13.92 -16.62 -1.88
N THR A 41 14.44 -16.55 -3.10
CA THR A 41 15.89 -16.41 -3.32
C THR A 41 16.36 -14.95 -3.25
N LYS A 42 15.47 -14.00 -3.55
CA LYS A 42 15.72 -12.56 -3.51
C LYS A 42 14.60 -11.86 -2.73
N PRO A 43 14.74 -11.70 -1.40
CA PRO A 43 13.81 -10.88 -0.63
C PRO A 43 13.69 -9.47 -1.21
N LEU A 44 12.48 -8.92 -1.25
CA LEU A 44 12.20 -7.59 -1.80
C LEU A 44 11.75 -6.64 -0.69
N THR A 45 12.23 -5.40 -0.75
CA THR A 45 11.71 -4.27 0.02
C THR A 45 11.37 -3.19 -1.00
N LEU A 46 10.09 -2.99 -1.26
CA LEU A 46 9.58 -2.16 -2.35
C LEU A 46 8.92 -0.91 -1.78
N GLN A 47 9.35 0.25 -2.26
CA GLN A 47 8.65 1.52 -2.04
C GLN A 47 7.52 1.67 -3.08
N ALA A 48 6.63 2.64 -2.86
CA ALA A 48 5.57 2.94 -3.81
C ALA A 48 6.06 3.23 -5.23
N ALA A 49 7.22 3.89 -5.38
CA ALA A 49 7.81 4.15 -6.68
C ALA A 49 8.25 2.87 -7.40
N ASP A 50 8.77 1.89 -6.66
CA ASP A 50 9.19 0.61 -7.23
C ASP A 50 7.99 -0.16 -7.77
N LEU A 51 6.91 -0.28 -6.98
CA LEU A 51 5.68 -0.93 -7.40
C LEU A 51 5.03 -0.21 -8.58
N LYS A 52 5.03 1.12 -8.60
CA LYS A 52 4.50 1.92 -9.70
C LYS A 52 5.25 1.70 -11.03
N ALA A 53 6.54 1.36 -10.95
CA ALA A 53 7.37 1.10 -12.12
C ALA A 53 7.26 -0.35 -12.64
N MET A 54 6.65 -1.25 -11.87
CA MET A 54 6.40 -2.63 -12.31
C MET A 54 5.26 -2.68 -13.33
N PRO A 55 5.17 -3.76 -14.14
CA PRO A 55 4.03 -3.96 -15.03
C PRO A 55 2.71 -4.09 -14.25
N HIS A 56 1.76 -3.21 -14.54
CA HIS A 56 0.39 -3.29 -14.00
C HIS A 56 -0.49 -4.17 -14.87
N SER A 57 -1.42 -4.86 -14.21
CA SER A 57 -2.54 -5.56 -14.80
C SER A 57 -3.84 -5.00 -14.23
N ASP A 58 -4.90 -5.07 -15.03
CA ASP A 58 -6.24 -4.65 -14.63
C ASP A 58 -7.15 -5.85 -14.40
N VAL A 59 -7.94 -5.79 -13.33
CA VAL A 59 -8.96 -6.80 -13.02
C VAL A 59 -10.27 -6.10 -12.66
N SER A 60 -11.34 -6.52 -13.32
CA SER A 60 -12.71 -6.12 -12.96
C SER A 60 -13.27 -7.09 -11.93
N ALA A 61 -13.72 -6.58 -10.80
CA ALA A 61 -14.26 -7.39 -9.71
C ALA A 61 -15.41 -6.70 -8.99
N LYS A 62 -16.35 -7.49 -8.44
CA LYS A 62 -17.45 -6.98 -7.63
C LYS A 62 -17.02 -6.84 -6.18
N ASP A 63 -17.24 -5.66 -5.60
CA ASP A 63 -16.98 -5.44 -4.19
C ASP A 63 -18.04 -6.13 -3.29
N LYS A 64 -17.94 -5.91 -1.97
CA LYS A 64 -18.86 -6.50 -1.00
C LYS A 64 -20.31 -6.03 -1.16
N ASP A 65 -20.51 -4.87 -1.77
CA ASP A 65 -21.82 -4.23 -1.97
C ASP A 65 -22.38 -4.58 -3.38
N GLY A 66 -21.64 -5.38 -4.17
CA GLY A 66 -22.03 -5.87 -5.48
C GLY A 66 -21.68 -4.93 -6.63
N ALA A 67 -21.02 -3.80 -6.35
CA ALA A 67 -20.58 -2.85 -7.36
C ALA A 67 -19.34 -3.35 -8.09
N THR A 68 -19.33 -3.28 -9.41
CA THR A 68 -18.17 -3.66 -10.22
C THR A 68 -17.18 -2.50 -10.29
N HIS A 69 -15.93 -2.78 -9.95
CA HIS A 69 -14.82 -1.82 -10.03
C HIS A 69 -13.68 -2.38 -10.87
N ARG A 70 -12.90 -1.49 -11.51
CA ARG A 70 -11.66 -1.84 -12.20
C ARG A 70 -10.48 -1.55 -11.27
N TYR A 71 -9.84 -2.60 -10.79
CA TYR A 71 -8.63 -2.51 -9.98
C TYR A 71 -7.40 -2.59 -10.87
N SER A 72 -6.38 -1.78 -10.57
CA SER A 72 -5.08 -1.85 -11.24
C SER A 72 -3.98 -2.09 -10.20
N GLY A 73 -3.03 -2.95 -10.55
CA GLY A 73 -1.96 -3.32 -9.65
C GLY A 73 -0.96 -4.28 -10.27
N VAL A 74 0.01 -4.69 -9.46
CA VAL A 74 0.98 -5.73 -9.83
C VAL A 74 0.37 -7.09 -9.50
N SER A 75 0.53 -8.08 -10.38
CA SER A 75 0.09 -9.44 -10.06
C SER A 75 0.92 -10.02 -8.91
N LEU A 76 0.29 -10.79 -8.01
CA LEU A 76 1.04 -11.50 -6.97
C LEU A 76 2.06 -12.47 -7.58
N PHE A 77 1.74 -13.06 -8.73
CA PHE A 77 2.65 -13.89 -9.50
C PHE A 77 3.95 -13.17 -9.85
N ASP A 78 3.86 -11.96 -10.42
CA ASP A 78 5.05 -11.22 -10.86
C ASP A 78 5.92 -10.76 -9.69
N LEU A 79 5.30 -10.41 -8.55
CA LEU A 79 6.03 -10.13 -7.31
C LEU A 79 6.81 -11.35 -6.83
N LEU A 80 6.18 -12.53 -6.83
CA LEU A 80 6.79 -13.79 -6.42
C LEU A 80 7.88 -14.26 -7.40
N LYS A 81 7.66 -14.05 -8.69
CA LYS A 81 8.64 -14.30 -9.75
C LYS A 81 9.87 -13.42 -9.58
N GLN A 82 9.68 -12.13 -9.30
CA GLN A 82 10.79 -11.20 -9.03
C GLN A 82 11.54 -11.55 -7.73
N ALA A 83 10.84 -12.07 -6.72
CA ALA A 83 11.44 -12.55 -5.48
C ALA A 83 12.14 -13.92 -5.66
N GLY A 84 11.86 -14.63 -6.75
CA GLY A 84 12.46 -15.92 -7.08
C GLY A 84 12.03 -17.05 -6.14
N THR A 85 10.72 -17.25 -6.01
CA THR A 85 10.14 -18.48 -5.43
C THR A 85 9.94 -19.57 -6.49
N THR A 86 9.62 -20.79 -6.04
CA THR A 86 9.27 -21.91 -6.93
C THR A 86 7.93 -21.65 -7.61
N LEU A 87 7.89 -21.65 -8.94
CA LEU A 87 6.73 -21.38 -9.79
C LEU A 87 6.72 -22.33 -11.01
N GLY A 88 5.63 -22.36 -11.76
CA GLY A 88 5.42 -23.15 -12.98
C GLY A 88 5.78 -24.63 -12.79
N GLY A 89 6.56 -25.18 -13.72
CA GLY A 89 7.04 -26.57 -13.65
C GLY A 89 7.81 -26.95 -12.38
N GLU A 90 8.26 -26.00 -11.55
CA GLU A 90 8.86 -26.28 -10.25
C GLU A 90 7.84 -26.58 -9.15
N LEU A 91 6.56 -26.20 -9.33
CA LEU A 91 5.46 -26.47 -8.40
C LEU A 91 5.01 -27.94 -8.48
N ARG A 92 5.86 -28.82 -7.95
CA ARG A 92 5.63 -30.27 -7.87
C ARG A 92 6.14 -30.86 -6.57
N GLY A 93 5.62 -32.03 -6.20
CA GLY A 93 6.01 -32.72 -4.97
C GLY A 93 5.88 -31.82 -3.74
N LYS A 94 6.94 -31.73 -2.93
CA LYS A 94 6.97 -30.89 -1.71
C LYS A 94 6.73 -29.39 -1.96
N ASN A 95 6.92 -28.89 -3.18
CA ASN A 95 6.66 -27.48 -3.48
C ASN A 95 5.16 -27.16 -3.55
N LEU A 96 4.29 -28.17 -3.71
CA LEU A 96 2.83 -27.99 -3.71
C LEU A 96 2.25 -27.69 -2.32
N THR A 97 3.03 -27.90 -1.24
CA THR A 97 2.62 -27.50 0.11
C THR A 97 3.02 -26.06 0.45
N LYS A 98 3.65 -25.35 -0.49
CA LYS A 98 3.99 -23.94 -0.31
C LYS A 98 2.82 -23.03 -0.55
N TYR A 99 2.77 -21.97 0.24
CA TYR A 99 1.72 -20.97 0.23
C TYR A 99 2.31 -19.58 0.48
N VAL A 100 1.52 -18.57 0.15
CA VAL A 100 1.76 -17.17 0.45
C VAL A 100 0.90 -16.77 1.63
N LEU A 101 1.53 -16.19 2.65
CA LEU A 101 0.88 -15.50 3.75
C LEU A 101 0.96 -13.99 3.50
N VAL A 102 -0.18 -13.34 3.33
CA VAL A 102 -0.26 -11.87 3.15
C VAL A 102 -0.75 -11.25 4.45
N LYS A 103 -0.06 -10.20 4.93
CA LYS A 103 -0.36 -9.54 6.20
C LYS A 103 -0.66 -8.06 6.02
N ALA A 104 -1.68 -7.59 6.72
CA ALA A 104 -2.08 -6.19 6.78
C ALA A 104 -1.45 -5.45 7.97
N GLY A 105 -1.51 -4.12 7.93
CA GLY A 105 -1.03 -3.27 9.03
C GLY A 105 -1.77 -3.46 10.36
N ASP A 106 -3.00 -3.99 10.32
CA ASP A 106 -3.82 -4.30 11.50
C ASP A 106 -3.61 -5.72 12.03
N GLY A 107 -2.68 -6.49 11.45
CA GLY A 107 -2.40 -7.87 11.83
C GLY A 107 -3.35 -8.90 11.23
N TYR A 108 -4.31 -8.50 10.38
CA TYR A 108 -5.10 -9.45 9.61
C TYR A 108 -4.23 -10.21 8.61
N GLU A 109 -4.49 -11.51 8.45
CA GLU A 109 -3.70 -12.39 7.57
C GLU A 109 -4.60 -13.23 6.68
N VAL A 110 -4.15 -13.48 5.45
CA VAL A 110 -4.81 -14.37 4.50
C VAL A 110 -3.78 -15.25 3.80
N VAL A 111 -4.23 -16.42 3.32
CA VAL A 111 -3.38 -17.40 2.64
C VAL A 111 -3.83 -17.67 1.21
N PHE A 112 -2.85 -17.92 0.34
CA PHE A 112 -3.03 -18.40 -1.03
C PHE A 112 -2.03 -19.53 -1.29
N ALA A 113 -2.48 -20.67 -1.83
CA ALA A 113 -1.56 -21.67 -2.31
C ALA A 113 -0.77 -21.13 -3.52
N LEU A 114 0.49 -21.52 -3.71
CA LEU A 114 1.26 -21.04 -4.88
C LEU A 114 0.57 -21.36 -6.24
N PRO A 115 -0.01 -22.56 -6.45
CA PRO A 115 -0.75 -22.85 -7.68
C PRO A 115 -1.98 -21.94 -7.92
N GLU A 116 -2.56 -21.34 -6.87
CA GLU A 116 -3.67 -20.38 -7.04
C GLU A 116 -3.24 -19.07 -7.73
N LEU A 117 -1.93 -18.77 -7.68
CA LEU A 117 -1.32 -17.54 -8.18
C LEU A 117 -0.62 -17.75 -9.52
N ASP A 118 -0.37 -19.00 -9.91
CA ASP A 118 0.48 -19.34 -11.05
C ASP A 118 -0.34 -19.52 -12.34
N PRO A 119 0.01 -18.83 -13.44
CA PRO A 119 -0.74 -18.91 -14.70
C PRO A 119 -0.64 -20.28 -15.38
N GLU A 120 0.32 -21.15 -15.04
CA GLU A 120 0.32 -22.54 -15.52
C GLU A 120 -0.77 -23.40 -14.86
N PHE A 121 -1.32 -22.97 -13.71
CA PHE A 121 -2.29 -23.72 -12.91
C PHE A 121 -3.67 -23.07 -12.86
N ALA A 122 -3.74 -21.74 -12.92
CA ALA A 122 -4.98 -20.99 -12.79
C ALA A 122 -5.07 -19.86 -13.82
N SER A 123 -6.26 -19.65 -14.39
CA SER A 123 -6.49 -18.56 -15.36
C SER A 123 -6.75 -17.21 -14.70
N ARG A 124 -7.03 -17.18 -13.39
CA ARG A 124 -7.35 -15.96 -12.67
C ARG A 124 -6.06 -15.21 -12.28
N VAL A 125 -6.14 -13.89 -12.31
CA VAL A 125 -5.06 -13.02 -11.84
C VAL A 125 -5.45 -12.45 -10.48
N ILE A 126 -4.64 -12.73 -9.46
CA ILE A 126 -4.77 -12.12 -8.14
C ILE A 126 -3.80 -10.93 -8.09
N LEU A 127 -4.36 -9.72 -7.88
CA LEU A 127 -3.61 -8.48 -7.89
C LEU A 127 -3.27 -8.02 -6.48
N LEU A 128 -2.09 -7.42 -6.33
CA LEU A 128 -1.83 -6.38 -5.35
C LEU A 128 -2.18 -5.03 -5.99
N ALA A 129 -3.41 -4.58 -5.81
CA ALA A 129 -3.91 -3.32 -6.34
C ALA A 129 -3.36 -2.12 -5.56
N ASP A 130 -2.98 -1.06 -6.28
CA ASP A 130 -2.66 0.26 -5.74
C ASP A 130 -3.67 1.33 -6.16
N SER A 131 -4.58 0.99 -7.06
CA SER A 131 -5.61 1.88 -7.58
C SER A 131 -6.91 1.15 -7.94
N VAL A 132 -7.99 1.92 -7.93
CA VAL A 132 -9.35 1.50 -8.29
C VAL A 132 -10.01 2.62 -9.11
N ASP A 133 -10.59 2.26 -10.25
CA ASP A 133 -11.26 3.17 -11.18
C ASP A 133 -10.39 4.38 -11.56
N GLY A 134 -9.09 4.13 -11.78
CA GLY A 134 -8.10 5.15 -12.15
C GLY A 134 -7.70 6.09 -11.01
N LYS A 135 -8.11 5.82 -9.76
CA LYS A 135 -7.80 6.63 -8.58
C LYS A 135 -7.02 5.81 -7.55
N PRO A 136 -6.18 6.43 -6.72
CA PRO A 136 -5.57 5.75 -5.58
C PRO A 136 -6.63 5.11 -4.66
N LEU A 137 -6.26 4.01 -4.00
CA LEU A 137 -7.11 3.42 -2.97
C LEU A 137 -7.40 4.41 -1.84
N ALA A 138 -8.63 4.37 -1.32
CA ALA A 138 -9.06 5.26 -0.24
C ALA A 138 -8.22 5.07 1.05
N PRO A 139 -8.07 6.11 1.89
CA PRO A 139 -7.46 5.99 3.21
C PRO A 139 -8.11 4.87 4.03
N GLY A 140 -7.30 4.09 4.74
CA GLY A 140 -7.75 2.92 5.51
C GLY A 140 -8.01 1.65 4.69
N ILE A 141 -7.97 1.74 3.35
CA ILE A 141 -7.98 0.60 2.43
C ILE A 141 -6.60 0.40 1.79
N GLY A 142 -6.01 1.49 1.30
CA GLY A 142 -4.68 1.51 0.70
C GLY A 142 -3.54 1.51 1.73
N PRO A 143 -2.28 1.60 1.25
CA PRO A 143 -1.90 1.90 -0.13
C PRO A 143 -1.98 0.69 -1.06
N TYR A 144 -2.07 -0.52 -0.51
CA TYR A 144 -2.14 -1.77 -1.26
C TYR A 144 -3.28 -2.64 -0.78
N ARG A 145 -4.00 -3.26 -1.71
CA ARG A 145 -5.09 -4.20 -1.42
C ARG A 145 -4.99 -5.41 -2.33
N VAL A 146 -5.17 -6.62 -1.78
CA VAL A 146 -5.31 -7.81 -2.62
C VAL A 146 -6.72 -7.86 -3.23
N ILE A 147 -6.80 -8.16 -4.52
CA ILE A 147 -8.06 -8.34 -5.25
C ILE A 147 -8.11 -9.74 -5.85
N VAL A 148 -9.21 -10.45 -5.59
CA VAL A 148 -9.47 -11.81 -6.08
C VAL A 148 -10.81 -11.80 -6.84
N PRO A 149 -10.81 -11.69 -8.18
CA PRO A 149 -11.98 -11.29 -8.97
C PRO A 149 -13.21 -12.21 -8.88
N ASP A 150 -13.00 -13.48 -8.56
CA ASP A 150 -13.99 -14.55 -8.64
C ASP A 150 -14.54 -14.97 -7.26
N GLU A 151 -14.19 -14.26 -6.20
CA GLU A 151 -14.72 -14.52 -4.87
C GLU A 151 -16.15 -14.00 -4.70
N LYS A 152 -17.08 -14.91 -4.37
CA LYS A 152 -18.46 -14.53 -4.00
C LYS A 152 -18.52 -13.67 -2.72
N LYS A 153 -17.56 -13.88 -1.82
CA LYS A 153 -17.37 -13.07 -0.60
C LYS A 153 -15.91 -12.63 -0.57
N PRO A 154 -15.60 -11.32 -0.58
CA PRO A 154 -14.23 -10.81 -0.68
C PRO A 154 -13.48 -10.87 0.66
N ALA A 155 -13.54 -12.01 1.37
CA ALA A 155 -12.93 -12.18 2.69
C ALA A 155 -11.39 -12.18 2.62
N ARG A 156 -10.83 -12.56 1.46
CA ARG A 156 -9.37 -12.55 1.21
C ARG A 156 -8.89 -11.28 0.52
N TRP A 157 -9.76 -10.29 0.30
CA TRP A 157 -9.39 -8.99 -0.28
C TRP A 157 -8.75 -8.08 0.78
N ILE A 158 -7.63 -8.54 1.32
CA ILE A 158 -6.90 -7.92 2.41
C ILE A 158 -6.46 -6.50 2.04
N ARG A 159 -6.76 -5.55 2.92
CA ARG A 159 -6.46 -4.12 2.79
C ARG A 159 -5.17 -3.76 3.54
N ASP A 160 -4.60 -2.60 3.24
CA ASP A 160 -3.41 -2.07 3.87
C ASP A 160 -2.26 -3.10 3.99
N VAL A 161 -1.99 -3.81 2.90
CA VAL A 161 -1.00 -4.88 2.85
C VAL A 161 0.40 -4.33 3.15
N LYS A 162 1.12 -5.00 4.07
CA LYS A 162 2.49 -4.64 4.47
C LYS A 162 3.52 -5.69 4.07
N SER A 163 3.15 -6.97 4.11
CA SER A 163 4.09 -8.05 3.81
C SER A 163 3.45 -9.21 3.08
N ILE A 164 4.23 -9.83 2.20
CA ILE A 164 3.94 -11.07 1.48
C ILE A 164 5.06 -12.04 1.84
N GLU A 165 4.72 -13.19 2.40
CA GLU A 165 5.68 -14.18 2.89
C GLU A 165 5.42 -15.55 2.26
N VAL A 166 6.42 -16.15 1.61
CA VAL A 166 6.31 -17.52 1.10
C VAL A 166 6.70 -18.50 2.20
N LYS A 167 5.81 -19.45 2.49
CA LYS A 167 5.99 -20.47 3.53
C LYS A 167 5.69 -21.85 2.98
N ALA A 168 6.13 -22.89 3.69
CA ALA A 168 5.69 -24.26 3.46
C ALA A 168 4.76 -24.68 4.60
N ALA A 169 3.79 -25.55 4.31
CA ALA A 169 3.07 -26.28 5.35
C ALA A 169 3.95 -27.44 5.82
N ASN A 170 4.17 -27.53 7.13
CA ASN A 170 5.02 -28.52 7.79
C ASN A 170 4.14 -29.44 8.64
#